data_AF-A0A544YU46-F1
#
_entry.id   AF-A0A544YU46-F1
#
_cell.length_a   1.000
_cell.length_b   1.000
_cell.length_c   1.000
_cell.angle_alpha   90.00
_cell.angle_beta   90.00
_cell.angle_gamma   90.00
#
_symmetry.space_group_name_H-M   'P 1'
#
loop_
_entity.id
_entity.type
_entity.pdbx_description
1 polymer ?
#
loop_
_entity_poly.entity_id
_entity_poly.type
_entity_poly.pdbx_seq_one_letter_code
_entity_poly.pdbx_strand_id
1 'polypeptide(L)'
;MCPMHRKDDIGVHADNVQAQRERDARERLLGLGADELDARPWRPAPIPPSAVDLVQFAVWRNAHLAPDDIMSALALLPAARAEVEALESALLFIARSAGLTWAQMAHVMGFNSPQACQQHYTRLTARQDAGS
;
A
#
# COMPACT_ATOMS: atom_id res chain seq x y z
N MET A 1 34.91 -4.43 22.11
CA MET A 1 34.28 -3.46 21.19
C MET A 1 33.57 -4.27 20.11
N CYS A 2 32.28 -4.54 20.28
CA CYS A 2 31.48 -5.39 19.39
C CYS A 2 30.76 -4.52 18.35
N PRO A 3 30.68 -4.92 17.06
CA PRO A 3 30.00 -4.13 16.05
C PRO A 3 28.50 -4.49 15.99
N MET A 4 27.61 -3.51 16.23
CA MET A 4 26.15 -3.63 16.07
C MET A 4 25.61 -2.70 14.97
N HIS A 5 26.14 -2.71 13.74
CA HIS A 5 25.62 -1.81 12.68
C HIS A 5 25.40 -2.46 11.30
N ARG A 6 25.74 -3.74 11.09
CA ARG A 6 25.68 -4.31 9.73
C ARG A 6 24.25 -4.68 9.28
N LYS A 7 23.30 -4.86 10.20
CA LYS A 7 21.93 -5.32 9.86
C LYS A 7 21.00 -4.16 9.49
N ASP A 8 21.21 -2.99 10.09
CA ASP A 8 20.41 -1.79 9.85
C ASP A 8 20.77 -1.16 8.49
N ASP A 9 22.06 -1.14 8.12
CA ASP A 9 22.53 -0.62 6.82
C ASP A 9 21.94 -1.39 5.62
N ILE A 10 21.74 -2.71 5.75
CA ILE A 10 21.14 -3.55 4.70
C ILE A 10 19.67 -3.22 4.50
N GLY A 11 18.93 -2.94 5.58
CA GLY A 11 17.53 -2.52 5.53
C GLY A 11 17.37 -1.18 4.81
N VAL A 12 18.14 -0.17 5.23
CA VAL A 12 18.11 1.16 4.61
C VAL A 12 18.48 1.13 3.12
N HIS A 13 19.46 0.31 2.72
CA HIS A 13 19.83 0.19 1.31
C HIS A 13 18.76 -0.52 0.47
N ALA A 14 18.13 -1.56 1.02
CA ALA A 14 17.03 -2.27 0.36
C ALA A 14 15.80 -1.36 0.19
N ASP A 15 15.47 -0.55 1.20
CA ASP A 15 14.37 0.41 1.15
C ASP A 15 14.62 1.52 0.13
N ASN A 16 15.85 2.03 0.04
CA ASN A 16 16.22 3.03 -0.97
C ASN A 16 16.12 2.46 -2.40
N VAL A 17 16.54 1.20 -2.60
CA VAL A 17 16.41 0.53 -3.90
C VAL A 17 14.94 0.29 -4.25
N GLN A 18 14.12 -0.08 -3.27
CA GLN A 18 12.68 -0.28 -3.46
C GLN A 18 11.98 1.05 -3.78
N ALA A 19 12.30 2.12 -3.06
CA ALA A 19 11.76 3.45 -3.31
C ALA A 19 12.13 3.97 -4.71
N GLN A 20 13.35 3.71 -5.18
CA GLN A 20 13.75 4.06 -6.54
C GLN A 20 12.94 3.30 -7.59
N ARG A 21 12.78 1.98 -7.41
CA ARG A 21 11.97 1.15 -8.32
C ARG A 21 10.51 1.63 -8.41
N GLU A 22 9.94 2.04 -7.28
CA GLU A 22 8.58 2.58 -7.23
C GLU A 22 8.44 3.92 -7.95
N ARG A 23 9.45 4.80 -7.83
CA ARG A 23 9.49 6.08 -8.56
C ARG A 23 9.56 5.85 -10.07
N ASP A 24 10.50 5.03 -10.52
CA ASP A 24 10.68 4.72 -11.94
C ASP A 24 9.40 4.09 -12.54
N ALA A 25 8.78 3.17 -11.79
CA ALA A 25 7.53 2.53 -12.20
C ALA A 25 6.35 3.50 -12.30
N ARG A 26 6.26 4.45 -11.36
CA ARG A 26 5.24 5.51 -11.37
C ARG A 26 5.39 6.41 -12.58
N GLU A 27 6.61 6.90 -12.83
CA GLU A 27 6.90 7.75 -14.00
C GLU A 27 6.50 7.04 -15.30
N ARG A 28 6.82 5.74 -15.41
CA ARG A 28 6.47 4.95 -16.58
C ARG A 28 4.95 4.83 -16.79
N LEU A 29 4.18 4.49 -15.76
CA LEU A 29 2.73 4.32 -15.91
C LEU A 29 2.01 5.66 -16.15
N LEU A 30 2.49 6.76 -15.56
CA LEU A 30 2.01 8.10 -15.90
C LEU A 30 2.23 8.41 -17.39
N GLY A 31 3.42 8.08 -17.93
CA GLY A 31 3.71 8.24 -19.36
C GLY A 31 2.85 7.40 -20.31
N LEU A 32 2.13 6.38 -19.80
CA LEU A 32 1.18 5.58 -20.58
C LEU A 32 -0.24 6.16 -20.61
N GLY A 33 -0.47 7.31 -19.97
CA GLY A 33 -1.77 7.99 -19.90
C GLY A 33 -2.51 7.80 -18.57
N ALA A 34 -1.85 7.31 -17.52
CA ALA A 34 -2.48 7.19 -16.20
C ALA A 34 -2.67 8.56 -15.49
N ASP A 35 -2.07 9.61 -16.00
CA ASP A 35 -2.30 11.00 -15.58
C ASP A 35 -3.67 11.54 -16.00
N GLU A 36 -4.30 10.92 -17.00
CA GLU A 36 -5.65 11.27 -17.49
C GLU A 36 -6.78 10.58 -16.69
N LEU A 37 -6.47 9.89 -15.59
CA LEU A 37 -7.49 9.27 -14.74
C LEU A 37 -8.44 10.31 -14.12
N ASP A 38 -9.74 10.04 -14.16
CA ASP A 38 -10.77 10.92 -13.61
C ASP A 38 -10.52 11.25 -12.12
N ALA A 39 -10.77 12.50 -11.75
CA ALA A 39 -10.65 12.96 -10.37
C ALA A 39 -11.67 12.25 -9.47
N ARG A 40 -11.19 11.70 -8.34
CA ARG A 40 -12.10 11.10 -7.35
C ARG A 40 -12.80 12.17 -6.53
N PRO A 41 -14.13 12.12 -6.35
CA PRO A 41 -14.89 13.18 -5.70
C PRO A 41 -14.53 13.39 -4.22
N TRP A 42 -13.93 12.39 -3.55
CA TRP A 42 -13.43 12.50 -2.17
C TRP A 42 -11.93 12.82 -2.06
N ARG A 43 -11.22 13.04 -3.17
CA ARG A 43 -9.82 13.48 -3.17
C ARG A 43 -9.70 14.84 -3.87
N PRO A 44 -9.34 15.92 -3.15
CA PRO A 44 -9.07 17.20 -3.81
C PRO A 44 -7.86 17.10 -4.73
N ALA A 45 -7.97 17.64 -5.94
CA ALA A 45 -6.85 17.77 -6.88
C ALA A 45 -5.83 18.81 -6.40
N PRO A 46 -4.51 18.65 -6.66
CA PRO A 46 -3.88 17.73 -7.60
C PRO A 46 -2.97 16.71 -6.86
N ILE A 47 -3.55 15.64 -6.32
CA ILE A 47 -2.75 14.53 -5.80
C ILE A 47 -2.53 13.55 -6.96
N PRO A 48 -1.28 13.14 -7.26
CA PRO A 48 -1.02 12.15 -8.30
C PRO A 48 -1.79 10.84 -8.02
N PRO A 49 -2.13 10.05 -9.06
CA PRO A 49 -2.78 8.75 -8.90
C PRO A 49 -2.05 7.87 -7.87
N SER A 50 -2.80 7.16 -7.03
CA SER A 50 -2.17 6.30 -6.01
C SER A 50 -1.63 5.01 -6.62
N ALA A 51 -0.77 4.28 -5.92
CA ALA A 51 -0.21 3.03 -6.42
C ALA A 51 -1.31 2.02 -6.78
N VAL A 52 -2.40 1.98 -6.00
CA VAL A 52 -3.60 1.18 -6.34
C VAL A 52 -4.20 1.58 -7.70
N ASP A 53 -4.28 2.88 -8.01
CA ASP A 53 -4.83 3.35 -9.29
C ASP A 53 -3.96 2.94 -10.46
N LEU A 54 -2.65 3.09 -10.31
CA LEU A 54 -1.69 2.77 -11.34
C LEU A 54 -1.71 1.27 -11.67
N VAL A 55 -1.82 0.41 -10.65
CA VAL A 55 -1.97 -1.04 -10.85
C VAL A 55 -3.31 -1.38 -11.50
N GLN A 56 -4.41 -0.75 -11.08
CA GLN A 56 -5.73 -0.94 -11.71
C GLN A 56 -5.74 -0.49 -13.17
N PHE A 57 -5.10 0.65 -13.47
CA PHE A 57 -4.89 1.15 -14.82
C PHE A 57 -4.13 0.14 -15.68
N ALA A 58 -3.02 -0.42 -15.17
CA ALA A 58 -2.25 -1.42 -15.89
C ALA A 58 -3.08 -2.68 -16.20
N VAL A 59 -3.89 -3.15 -15.25
CA VAL A 59 -4.82 -4.28 -15.48
C VAL A 59 -5.87 -3.93 -16.53
N TRP A 60 -6.44 -2.73 -16.48
CA TRP A 60 -7.42 -2.27 -17.47
C TRP A 60 -6.82 -2.16 -18.88
N ARG A 61 -5.59 -1.65 -18.99
CA ARG A 61 -4.85 -1.47 -20.26
C ARG A 61 -4.06 -2.69 -20.72
N ASN A 62 -4.21 -3.85 -20.07
CA ASN A 62 -3.33 -5.02 -20.25
C ASN A 62 -3.02 -5.38 -21.71
N ALA A 63 -4.01 -5.27 -22.62
CA ALA A 63 -3.86 -5.60 -24.03
C ALA A 63 -2.84 -4.74 -24.79
N HIS A 64 -2.45 -3.60 -24.21
CA HIS A 64 -1.53 -2.63 -24.81
C HIS A 64 -0.21 -2.50 -24.05
N LEU A 65 0.04 -3.34 -23.04
CA LEU A 65 1.25 -3.28 -22.23
C LEU A 65 2.38 -4.11 -22.82
N ALA A 66 3.57 -3.52 -22.93
CA ALA A 66 4.81 -4.24 -23.17
C ALA A 66 5.30 -4.93 -21.88
N PRO A 67 6.20 -5.93 -21.97
CA PRO A 67 6.74 -6.63 -20.80
C PRO A 67 7.30 -5.70 -19.72
N ASP A 68 7.99 -4.63 -20.10
CA ASP A 68 8.56 -3.65 -19.15
C ASP A 68 7.48 -2.83 -18.42
N ASP A 69 6.33 -2.59 -19.05
CA ASP A 69 5.18 -1.93 -18.41
C ASP A 69 4.57 -2.85 -17.34
N ILE A 70 4.48 -4.15 -17.65
CA ILE A 70 4.01 -5.17 -16.72
C ILE A 70 4.97 -5.26 -15.52
N MET A 71 6.28 -5.27 -15.77
CA MET A 71 7.28 -5.26 -14.69
C MET A 71 7.17 -4.02 -13.81
N SER A 72 6.86 -2.85 -14.40
CA SER A 72 6.64 -1.61 -13.66
C SER A 72 5.37 -1.66 -12.82
N ALA A 73 4.27 -2.21 -13.35
CA ALA A 73 3.06 -2.44 -12.58
C ALA A 73 3.29 -3.41 -11.40
N LEU A 74 4.07 -4.48 -11.61
CA LEU A 74 4.45 -5.42 -10.55
C LEU A 74 5.33 -4.76 -9.47
N ALA A 75 6.22 -3.85 -9.85
CA ALA A 75 7.07 -3.11 -8.93
C ALA A 75 6.28 -2.20 -7.96
N LEU A 76 5.07 -1.78 -8.35
CA LEU A 76 4.16 -0.99 -7.51
C LEU A 76 3.28 -1.81 -6.57
N LEU A 77 3.26 -3.15 -6.68
CA LEU A 77 2.42 -3.98 -5.81
C LEU A 77 2.73 -3.84 -4.30
N PRO A 78 3.99 -3.71 -3.85
CA PRO A 78 4.29 -3.43 -2.45
C PRO A 78 3.64 -2.12 -1.97
N ALA A 79 3.82 -1.03 -2.71
CA ALA A 79 3.18 0.26 -2.41
C ALA A 79 1.65 0.18 -2.43
N ALA A 80 1.07 -0.49 -3.43
CA ALA A 80 -0.39 -0.66 -3.52
C ALA A 80 -0.95 -1.45 -2.33
N ARG A 81 -0.24 -2.49 -1.87
CA ARG A 81 -0.62 -3.22 -0.65
C ARG A 81 -0.50 -2.35 0.60
N ALA A 82 0.59 -1.59 0.73
CA ALA A 82 0.77 -0.67 1.85
C ALA A 82 -0.34 0.40 1.90
N GLU A 83 -0.76 0.94 0.76
CA GLU A 83 -1.91 1.86 0.67
C GLU A 83 -3.21 1.23 1.16
N VAL A 84 -3.50 -0.03 0.78
CA VAL A 84 -4.69 -0.75 1.23
C VAL A 84 -4.61 -1.09 2.72
N GLU A 85 -3.45 -1.55 3.20
CA GLU A 85 -3.20 -1.80 4.63
C GLU A 85 -3.39 -0.51 5.45
N ALA A 86 -2.95 0.65 4.95
CA ALA A 86 -3.18 1.94 5.59
C ALA A 86 -4.68 2.32 5.68
N LEU A 87 -5.43 2.09 4.60
CA LEU A 87 -6.88 2.31 4.59
C LEU A 87 -7.60 1.38 5.56
N GLU A 88 -7.19 0.12 5.62
CA GLU A 88 -7.72 -0.87 6.56
C GLU A 88 -7.44 -0.45 8.02
N SER A 89 -6.22 -0.02 8.34
CA SER A 89 -5.86 0.53 9.66
C SER A 89 -6.76 1.71 10.03
N ALA A 90 -6.92 2.67 9.12
CA ALA A 90 -7.74 3.85 9.34
C ALA A 90 -9.22 3.48 9.56
N LEU A 91 -9.75 2.53 8.78
CA LEU A 91 -11.14 2.09 8.93
C LEU A 91 -11.37 1.34 10.25
N LEU A 92 -10.43 0.48 10.66
CA LEU A 92 -10.48 -0.20 11.96
C LEU A 92 -10.40 0.81 13.11
N PHE A 93 -9.58 1.84 12.99
CA PHE A 93 -9.54 2.93 13.96
C PHE A 93 -10.87 3.69 14.02
N ILE A 94 -11.47 4.04 12.88
CA ILE A 94 -12.79 4.68 12.81
C ILE A 94 -13.84 3.79 13.48
N ALA A 95 -13.87 2.49 13.16
CA ALA A 95 -14.79 1.53 13.78
C ALA A 95 -14.64 1.49 15.32
N ARG A 96 -13.39 1.48 15.82
CA ARG A 96 -13.11 1.56 17.26
C ARG A 96 -13.60 2.88 17.87
N SER A 97 -13.38 4.00 17.20
CA SER A 97 -13.85 5.32 17.65
C SER A 97 -15.38 5.44 17.67
N ALA A 98 -16.07 4.71 16.78
CA ALA A 98 -17.53 4.59 16.76
C ALA A 98 -18.09 3.60 17.81
N GLY A 99 -17.24 3.02 18.65
CA GLY A 99 -17.65 2.10 19.71
C GLY A 99 -17.83 0.64 19.28
N LEU A 100 -17.50 0.28 18.04
CA LEU A 100 -17.60 -1.12 17.59
C LEU A 100 -16.60 -2.01 18.31
N THR A 101 -17.07 -3.18 18.74
CA THR A 101 -16.26 -4.17 19.44
C THR A 101 -15.42 -5.01 18.47
N TRP A 102 -14.33 -5.58 18.97
CA TRP A 102 -13.53 -6.55 18.21
C TRP A 102 -14.34 -7.76 17.73
N ALA A 103 -15.37 -8.17 18.47
CA ALA A 103 -16.24 -9.26 18.05
C ALA A 103 -17.11 -8.89 16.84
N GLN A 104 -17.69 -7.69 16.83
CA GLN A 104 -18.49 -7.19 15.70
C GLN A 104 -17.62 -7.05 14.44
N MET A 105 -16.42 -6.47 14.57
CA MET A 105 -15.49 -6.34 13.45
C MET A 105 -15.00 -7.71 12.96
N ALA A 106 -14.63 -8.61 13.88
CA ALA A 106 -14.21 -9.97 13.54
C ALA A 106 -15.26 -10.72 12.71
N HIS A 107 -16.53 -10.61 13.11
CA HIS A 107 -17.63 -11.24 12.40
C HIS A 107 -17.77 -10.76 10.96
N VAL A 108 -17.73 -9.44 10.73
CA VAL A 108 -17.86 -8.85 9.38
C VAL A 108 -16.63 -9.12 8.50
N MET A 109 -15.44 -9.12 9.09
CA MET A 109 -14.19 -9.37 8.38
C MET A 109 -13.88 -10.87 8.19
N GLY A 110 -14.72 -11.77 8.70
CA GLY A 110 -14.54 -13.22 8.56
C GLY A 110 -13.44 -13.83 9.44
N PHE A 111 -13.08 -13.17 10.56
CA PHE A 111 -12.14 -13.74 11.53
C PHE A 111 -12.83 -14.77 12.42
N ASN A 112 -12.11 -15.86 12.70
CA ASN A 112 -12.59 -16.94 13.59
C ASN A 112 -12.71 -16.53 15.06
N SER A 113 -12.09 -15.40 15.48
CA SER A 113 -12.19 -14.90 16.85
C SER A 113 -11.96 -13.39 16.94
N PRO A 114 -12.46 -12.72 18.00
CA PRO A 114 -12.18 -11.31 18.26
C PRO A 114 -10.69 -11.01 18.46
N GLN A 115 -9.96 -11.94 19.08
CA GLN A 115 -8.52 -11.82 19.30
C GLN A 115 -7.74 -11.84 17.99
N ALA A 116 -8.17 -12.62 17.00
CA ALA A 116 -7.54 -12.65 15.68
C ALA A 116 -7.66 -11.29 14.97
N CYS A 117 -8.83 -10.64 15.08
CA CYS A 117 -9.05 -9.29 14.55
C CYS A 117 -8.17 -8.26 15.28
N GLN A 118 -8.07 -8.33 16.62
CA GLN A 118 -7.20 -7.45 17.39
C GLN A 118 -5.71 -7.63 17.04
N GLN A 119 -5.24 -8.87 16.94
CA GLN A 119 -3.84 -9.16 16.56
C GLN A 119 -3.55 -8.70 15.13
N HIS A 120 -4.51 -8.85 14.21
CA HIS A 120 -4.39 -8.32 12.86
C HIS A 120 -4.18 -6.81 12.86
N TYR A 121 -5.02 -6.07 13.60
CA TYR A 121 -4.86 -4.62 13.77
C TYR A 121 -3.49 -4.26 14.34
N THR A 122 -3.02 -4.92 15.41
CA THR A 122 -1.69 -4.67 15.98
C THR A 122 -0.57 -4.88 14.96
N ARG A 123 -0.66 -5.93 14.12
CA ARG A 123 0.34 -6.19 13.06
C ARG A 123 0.30 -5.12 11.98
N LEU A 124 -0.88 -4.66 11.62
CA LEU A 124 -1.09 -3.64 10.60
C LEU A 124 -0.46 -2.31 11.03
N THR A 125 -0.73 -1.86 12.26
CA THR A 125 -0.17 -0.61 12.80
C THR A 125 1.34 -0.69 13.02
N ALA A 126 1.85 -1.82 13.52
CA ALA A 126 3.28 -2.01 13.73
C ALA A 126 4.10 -1.93 12.43
N ARG A 127 3.51 -2.32 11.29
CA ARG A 127 4.15 -2.17 9.97
C ARG A 127 4.18 -0.72 9.50
N GLN A 128 3.16 0.07 9.83
CA GLN A 128 3.12 1.50 9.47
C GLN A 128 4.16 2.31 10.25
N ASP A 129 4.36 1.97 11.53
CA ASP A 129 5.38 2.59 12.38
C ASP A 129 6.81 2.26 11.93
N ALA A 130 7.02 1.09 11.30
CA ALA A 130 8.32 0.67 10.81
C ALA A 130 8.72 1.26 9.44
N GLY A 131 7.76 1.79 8.68
CA GLY A 131 7.98 2.36 7.34
C GLY A 131 7.81 3.87 7.26
N SER A 132 7.64 4.57 8.40
CA SER A 132 7.55 6.03 8.50
C SER A 132 8.87 6.68 8.86
#